data_AF-A0A4Y2TPX4-F1
#
_entry.id   AF-A0A4Y2TPX4-F1
#
_cell.length_a   1.000
_cell.length_b   1.000
_cell.length_c   1.000
_cell.angle_alpha   90.00
_cell.angle_beta   90.00
_cell.angle_gamma   90.00
#
_symmetry.space_group_name_H-M   'P 1'
#
loop_
_entity.id
_entity.type
_entity.pdbx_description
1 polymer ?
#
loop_
_entity_poly.entity_id
_entity_poly.type
_entity_poly.pdbx_seq_one_letter_code
_entity_poly.pdbx_strand_id
1 'polypeptide(L)'
;MPESAGEHKHGIFRRILLTGIEFYTYVWDFFFTAECTSQVILHDKTVVITGGNTGIGKETALDLAARGAKVIIGCRDTEKGKKAAEDIRKQVQDARVIIKELDLASFSSIRKFAAKILKSEPRIHILINNAGNIAITYLCS
;
A
#
# COMPACT_ATOMS: atom_id res chain seq x y z
N MET A 1 -42.92 34.90 30.65
CA MET A 1 -42.85 33.98 29.48
C MET A 1 -41.41 33.91 28.96
N PRO A 2 -40.57 32.95 29.40
CA PRO A 2 -39.19 32.80 28.91
C PRO A 2 -38.83 31.38 28.43
N GLU A 3 -39.76 30.58 27.87
CA GLU A 3 -39.48 29.19 27.44
C GLU A 3 -38.96 29.06 25.99
N SER A 4 -39.31 29.98 25.08
CA SER A 4 -39.00 29.82 23.64
C SER A 4 -37.52 30.06 23.26
N ALA A 5 -36.75 30.74 24.11
CA ALA A 5 -35.35 31.06 23.83
C ALA A 5 -34.39 29.87 24.07
N GLY A 6 -34.78 28.93 24.94
CA GLY A 6 -33.99 27.73 25.26
C GLY A 6 -34.05 26.68 24.17
N GLU A 7 -35.25 26.41 23.65
CA GLU A 7 -35.47 25.42 22.57
C GLU A 7 -34.79 25.84 21.26
N HIS A 8 -34.81 27.13 20.92
CA HIS A 8 -34.19 27.63 19.69
C HIS A 8 -32.66 27.47 19.69
N LYS A 9 -32.01 27.74 20.83
CA LYS A 9 -30.56 27.53 21.00
C LYS A 9 -30.20 26.04 20.94
N HIS A 10 -31.04 25.19 21.52
CA HIS A 10 -30.87 23.74 21.49
C HIS A 10 -30.98 23.18 20.06
N GLY A 11 -31.92 23.69 19.26
CA GLY A 11 -32.09 23.32 17.85
C GLY A 11 -30.91 23.75 16.95
N ILE A 12 -30.35 24.94 17.18
CA ILE A 12 -29.16 25.43 16.45
C ILE A 12 -27.93 24.59 16.80
N PHE A 13 -27.68 24.34 18.08
CA PHE A 13 -26.55 23.54 18.53
C PHE A 13 -26.60 22.12 17.95
N ARG A 14 -27.79 21.50 17.95
CA ARG A 14 -28.01 20.18 17.34
C ARG A 14 -27.73 20.18 15.83
N ARG A 15 -28.11 21.22 15.09
CA ARG A 15 -27.80 21.33 13.64
C ARG A 15 -26.31 21.47 13.38
N ILE A 16 -25.62 22.34 14.13
CA ILE A 16 -24.16 22.51 14.00
C ILE A 16 -23.43 21.19 14.29
N LEU A 17 -23.84 20.49 15.35
CA LEU A 17 -23.26 19.20 15.71
C LEU A 17 -23.47 18.16 14.60
N LEU A 18 -24.68 18.04 14.06
CA LEU A 18 -24.99 17.09 12.98
C LEU A 18 -24.21 17.40 11.70
N THR A 19 -24.17 18.66 11.27
CA THR A 19 -23.37 19.04 10.10
C THR A 19 -21.88 18.83 10.31
N GLY A 20 -21.38 19.00 11.55
CA GLY A 20 -20.00 18.70 11.90
C GLY A 20 -19.69 17.21 11.80
N ILE A 21 -20.62 16.35 12.23
CA ILE A 21 -20.50 14.89 12.10
C ILE A 21 -20.52 14.48 10.63
N GLU A 22 -21.46 14.98 9.82
CA GLU A 22 -21.55 14.68 8.39
C GLU A 22 -20.28 15.13 7.63
N PHE A 23 -19.77 16.33 7.94
CA PHE A 23 -18.52 16.81 7.37
C PHE A 23 -17.34 15.94 7.80
N TYR A 24 -17.27 15.55 9.07
CA TYR A 24 -16.24 14.65 9.58
C TYR A 24 -16.28 13.29 8.90
N THR A 25 -17.45 12.66 8.75
CA THR A 25 -17.58 11.38 8.05
C THR A 25 -17.18 11.51 6.58
N TYR A 26 -17.58 12.59 5.90
CA TYR A 26 -17.17 12.84 4.52
C TYR A 26 -15.65 12.98 4.38
N VAL A 27 -15.03 13.79 5.24
CA VAL A 27 -13.56 13.96 5.25
C VAL A 27 -12.88 12.65 5.59
N TRP A 28 -13.40 11.89 6.55
CA TRP A 28 -12.87 10.60 6.93
C TRP A 28 -12.90 9.61 5.77
N ASP A 29 -14.05 9.45 5.11
CA ASP A 29 -14.21 8.55 3.98
C ASP A 29 -13.29 8.96 2.82
N PHE A 30 -13.23 10.26 2.52
CA PHE A 30 -12.34 10.79 1.48
C PHE A 30 -10.86 10.43 1.71
N PHE A 31 -10.38 10.48 2.96
CA PHE A 31 -8.97 10.22 3.26
C PHE A 31 -8.65 8.75 3.56
N PHE A 32 -9.59 7.99 4.12
CA PHE A 32 -9.30 6.68 4.72
C PHE A 32 -10.03 5.50 4.11
N THR A 33 -11.03 5.70 3.24
CA THR A 33 -11.81 4.60 2.64
C THR A 33 -11.71 4.57 1.12
N ALA A 34 -10.68 5.20 0.53
CA ALA A 34 -10.45 5.11 -0.90
C ALA A 34 -10.03 3.68 -1.31
N GLU A 35 -10.94 2.97 -1.97
CA GLU A 35 -10.68 1.64 -2.52
C GLU A 35 -10.27 1.71 -3.99
N CYS A 36 -9.42 0.78 -4.44
CA CYS A 36 -9.07 0.64 -5.85
C CYS A 36 -10.26 0.08 -6.63
N THR A 37 -10.95 0.93 -7.40
CA THR A 37 -12.17 0.54 -8.14
C THR A 37 -11.90 -0.27 -9.41
N SER A 38 -10.63 -0.40 -9.83
CA SER A 38 -10.26 -1.13 -11.04
C SER A 38 -10.71 -2.59 -10.95
N GLN A 39 -11.31 -3.08 -12.03
CA GLN A 39 -11.73 -4.49 -12.18
C GLN A 39 -10.74 -5.30 -13.05
N VAL A 40 -9.57 -4.74 -13.35
CA VAL A 40 -8.58 -5.41 -14.20
C VAL A 40 -8.00 -6.64 -13.50
N ILE A 41 -8.01 -7.75 -14.23
CA ILE A 41 -7.42 -9.05 -13.84
C ILE A 41 -6.00 -9.14 -14.41
N LEU A 42 -5.07 -9.71 -13.65
CA LEU A 42 -3.63 -9.71 -13.93
C LEU A 42 -3.04 -11.13 -14.07
N HIS A 43 -3.85 -12.11 -14.46
CA HIS A 43 -3.34 -13.44 -14.79
C HIS A 43 -2.18 -13.37 -15.79
N ASP A 44 -1.16 -14.18 -15.52
CA ASP A 44 0.09 -14.27 -16.28
C ASP A 44 0.88 -12.96 -16.42
N LYS A 45 0.57 -11.96 -15.60
CA LYS A 45 1.39 -10.75 -15.49
C LYS A 45 2.40 -10.91 -14.37
N THR A 46 3.67 -10.75 -14.73
CA THR A 46 4.78 -10.60 -13.78
C THR A 46 4.92 -9.14 -13.37
N VAL A 47 4.83 -8.88 -12.08
CA VAL A 47 5.01 -7.56 -11.47
C VAL A 47 6.24 -7.57 -10.57
N VAL A 48 7.07 -6.54 -10.66
CA VAL A 48 8.17 -6.31 -9.73
C VAL A 48 7.85 -5.09 -8.87
N ILE A 49 7.95 -5.24 -7.55
CA ILE A 49 7.71 -4.15 -6.58
C ILE A 49 8.96 -3.97 -5.74
N THR A 50 9.53 -2.77 -5.71
CA THR A 50 10.61 -2.44 -4.78
C THR A 50 10.02 -2.02 -3.42
N GLY A 51 10.58 -2.51 -2.32
CA GLY A 51 10.09 -2.19 -0.97
C GLY A 51 8.68 -2.71 -0.68
N GLY A 52 8.25 -3.77 -1.36
CA GLY A 52 6.89 -4.33 -1.24
C GLY A 52 6.64 -5.18 0.02
N ASN A 53 7.53 -5.16 1.01
CA ASN A 53 7.44 -6.00 2.21
C ASN A 53 6.73 -5.32 3.39
N THR A 54 6.43 -4.03 3.30
CA THR A 54 5.75 -3.24 4.37
C THR A 54 4.90 -2.12 3.78
N GLY A 55 3.96 -1.60 4.58
CA GLY A 55 3.18 -0.39 4.26
C GLY A 55 2.46 -0.49 2.91
N ILE A 56 2.40 0.64 2.19
CA ILE A 56 1.72 0.75 0.88
C ILE A 56 2.23 -0.31 -0.10
N GLY A 57 3.53 -0.60 -0.10
CA GLY A 57 4.11 -1.63 -0.97
C GLY A 57 3.58 -3.04 -0.70
N LYS A 58 3.31 -3.39 0.57
CA LYS A 58 2.72 -4.70 0.93
C LYS A 58 1.26 -4.78 0.49
N GLU A 59 0.48 -3.74 0.74
CA GLU A 59 -0.93 -3.69 0.31
C GLU A 59 -1.05 -3.71 -1.22
N THR A 60 -0.13 -3.03 -1.91
CA THR A 60 -0.01 -3.10 -3.37
C THR A 60 0.32 -4.53 -3.83
N ALA A 61 1.24 -5.21 -3.15
CA ALA A 61 1.57 -6.60 -3.47
C ALA A 61 0.39 -7.55 -3.23
N LEU A 62 -0.41 -7.31 -2.18
CA LEU A 62 -1.60 -8.06 -1.84
C LEU A 62 -2.69 -7.91 -2.91
N ASP A 63 -3.06 -6.67 -3.27
CA ASP A 63 -4.09 -6.40 -4.29
C ASP A 63 -3.70 -6.99 -5.65
N LEU A 64 -2.45 -6.82 -6.08
CA LEU A 64 -1.99 -7.36 -7.36
C LEU A 64 -1.93 -8.90 -7.36
N ALA A 65 -1.56 -9.51 -6.23
CA ALA A 65 -1.60 -10.96 -6.07
C ALA A 65 -3.05 -11.48 -6.10
N ALA A 66 -3.99 -10.79 -5.44
CA ALA A 66 -5.41 -11.10 -5.46
C ALA A 66 -6.00 -11.05 -6.88
N ARG A 67 -5.46 -10.17 -7.73
CA ARG A 67 -5.81 -10.10 -9.17
C ARG A 67 -5.13 -11.18 -10.03
N GLY A 68 -4.38 -12.10 -9.44
CA GLY A 68 -3.76 -13.25 -10.14
C GLY A 68 -2.35 -13.01 -10.70
N ALA A 69 -1.74 -11.86 -10.39
CA ALA A 69 -0.38 -11.56 -10.82
C ALA A 69 0.67 -12.45 -10.13
N LYS A 70 1.79 -12.68 -10.82
CA LYS A 70 3.02 -13.14 -10.20
C LYS A 70 3.77 -11.93 -9.66
N VAL A 71 3.84 -11.79 -8.35
CA VAL A 71 4.42 -10.61 -7.69
C VAL A 71 5.82 -10.94 -7.17
N ILE A 72 6.82 -10.18 -7.62
CA ILE A 72 8.20 -10.27 -7.15
C ILE A 72 8.49 -9.05 -6.28
N ILE A 73 8.71 -9.27 -5.00
CA ILE A 73 9.06 -8.23 -4.04
C ILE A 73 10.58 -8.17 -3.92
N GLY A 74 11.15 -7.03 -4.30
CA GLY A 74 12.54 -6.67 -4.06
C GLY A 74 12.69 -5.93 -2.73
N CYS A 75 13.40 -6.50 -1.76
CA CYS A 75 13.63 -5.83 -0.47
C CYS A 75 15.01 -6.16 0.13
N ARG A 76 15.49 -5.28 1.03
CA ARG A 76 16.77 -5.43 1.74
C ARG A 76 16.74 -6.58 2.74
N ASP A 77 15.73 -6.57 3.60
CA ASP A 77 15.51 -7.59 4.63
C ASP A 77 14.62 -8.69 4.06
N THR A 78 15.24 -9.78 3.61
CA THR A 78 14.52 -10.91 3.01
C THR A 78 13.68 -11.68 4.03
N GLU A 79 14.02 -11.64 5.32
CA GLU A 79 13.24 -12.32 6.36
C GLU A 79 11.92 -11.60 6.60
N LYS A 80 11.94 -10.26 6.68
CA LYS A 80 10.70 -9.47 6.66
C LYS A 80 9.92 -9.67 5.37
N GLY A 81 10.62 -9.76 4.23
CA GLY A 81 10.01 -10.09 2.94
C GLY A 81 9.27 -11.42 2.97
N LYS A 82 9.89 -12.48 3.48
CA LYS A 82 9.27 -13.83 3.58
C LYS A 82 8.00 -13.81 4.42
N LYS A 83 8.05 -13.14 5.59
CA LYS A 83 6.87 -12.94 6.44
C LYS A 83 5.75 -12.23 5.69
N ALA A 84 6.06 -11.14 4.98
CA ALA A 84 5.06 -10.44 4.17
C ALA A 84 4.46 -11.34 3.07
N ALA A 85 5.26 -12.15 2.39
CA ALA A 85 4.76 -13.10 1.40
C ALA A 85 3.88 -14.20 2.01
N GLU A 86 4.23 -14.70 3.19
CA GLU A 86 3.39 -15.66 3.93
C GLU A 86 2.05 -15.04 4.32
N ASP A 87 2.04 -13.81 4.83
CA ASP A 87 0.82 -13.08 5.17
C ASP A 87 -0.09 -12.89 3.95
N ILE A 88 0.49 -12.60 2.77
CA ILE A 88 -0.27 -12.47 1.53
C ILE A 88 -0.84 -13.81 1.11
N ARG A 89 -0.05 -14.89 1.15
CA ARG A 89 -0.50 -16.24 0.79
C ARG A 89 -1.58 -16.81 1.72
N LYS A 90 -1.64 -16.33 2.97
CA LYS A 90 -2.75 -16.67 3.89
C LYS A 90 -4.06 -15.98 3.52
N GLN A 91 -4.00 -14.81 2.90
CA GLN A 91 -5.17 -14.00 2.53
C GLN A 91 -5.66 -14.31 1.12
N VAL A 92 -4.75 -14.67 0.22
CA VAL A 92 -5.03 -14.92 -1.19
C VAL A 92 -4.60 -16.34 -1.53
N GLN A 93 -5.59 -17.18 -1.84
CA GLN A 93 -5.36 -18.54 -2.31
C GLN A 93 -4.52 -18.53 -3.59
N ASP A 94 -3.56 -19.46 -3.68
CA ASP A 94 -2.66 -19.62 -4.83
C ASP A 94 -1.80 -18.38 -5.19
N ALA A 95 -1.63 -17.45 -4.25
CA ALA A 95 -0.84 -16.24 -4.47
C ALA A 95 0.64 -16.55 -4.82
N ARG A 96 1.05 -16.09 -6.02
CA ARG A 96 2.41 -16.27 -6.54
C ARG A 96 3.31 -15.10 -6.15
N VAL A 97 3.64 -15.02 -4.87
CA VAL A 97 4.56 -13.99 -4.34
C VAL A 97 5.97 -14.56 -4.20
N ILE A 98 6.99 -13.85 -4.69
CA ILE A 98 8.40 -14.28 -4.64
C ILE A 98 9.23 -13.15 -4.04
N ILE A 99 10.13 -13.49 -3.12
CA ILE A 99 11.04 -12.53 -2.50
C ILE A 99 12.41 -12.62 -3.17
N LYS A 100 12.98 -11.47 -3.52
CA LYS A 100 14.36 -11.35 -3.99
C LYS A 100 15.05 -10.22 -3.24
N GLU A 101 16.29 -10.48 -2.84
CA GLU A 101 17.14 -9.48 -2.20
C GLU A 101 17.39 -8.29 -3.15
N LEU A 102 17.11 -7.08 -2.68
CA LEU A 102 17.35 -5.83 -3.40
C LEU A 102 17.67 -4.72 -2.39
N ASP A 103 18.89 -4.19 -2.49
CA ASP A 103 19.29 -2.97 -1.81
C ASP A 103 19.48 -1.83 -2.80
N LEU A 104 18.57 -0.86 -2.78
CA LEU A 104 18.62 0.31 -3.66
C LEU A 104 19.72 1.30 -3.30
N ALA A 105 20.33 1.21 -2.12
CA ALA A 105 21.50 1.99 -1.77
C ALA A 105 22.79 1.46 -2.42
N SER A 106 22.75 0.27 -3.06
CA SER A 106 23.91 -0.40 -3.64
C SER A 106 23.71 -0.73 -5.11
N PHE A 107 24.43 -0.05 -6.01
CA PHE A 107 24.42 -0.37 -7.44
C PHE A 107 24.85 -1.81 -7.75
N SER A 108 25.72 -2.40 -6.92
CA SER A 108 26.08 -3.82 -7.04
C SER A 108 24.88 -4.72 -6.76
N SER A 109 24.12 -4.43 -5.71
CA SER A 109 22.88 -5.15 -5.38
C SER A 109 21.84 -4.98 -6.50
N ILE A 110 21.62 -3.76 -6.99
CA ILE A 110 20.72 -3.46 -8.11
C ILE A 110 21.08 -4.28 -9.35
N ARG A 111 22.36 -4.29 -9.75
CA ARG A 111 22.83 -5.06 -10.91
C ARG A 111 22.63 -6.57 -10.72
N LYS A 112 22.94 -7.10 -9.54
CA LYS A 112 22.71 -8.52 -9.21
C LYS A 112 21.22 -8.88 -9.26
N PHE A 113 20.36 -8.02 -8.72
CA PHE A 113 18.91 -8.20 -8.79
C PHE A 113 18.42 -8.21 -10.24
N ALA A 114 18.81 -7.21 -11.04
CA ALA A 114 18.44 -7.13 -12.44
C ALA A 114 18.89 -8.36 -13.24
N ALA A 115 20.13 -8.81 -13.05
CA ALA A 115 20.64 -10.04 -13.69
C ALA A 115 19.82 -11.28 -13.30
N LYS A 116 19.46 -11.41 -12.01
CA LYS A 116 18.59 -12.50 -11.55
C LYS A 116 17.21 -12.43 -12.20
N ILE A 117 16.62 -11.24 -12.35
CA ILE A 117 15.32 -11.06 -13.00
C ILE A 117 15.40 -11.44 -14.47
N LEU A 118 16.35 -10.87 -15.23
CA LEU A 118 16.55 -11.17 -16.65
C LEU A 118 16.76 -12.66 -16.92
N LYS A 119 17.40 -13.37 -15.99
CA LYS A 119 17.61 -14.82 -16.09
C LYS A 119 16.36 -15.65 -15.76
N SER A 120 15.51 -15.18 -14.84
CA SER A 120 14.39 -15.99 -14.31
C SER A 120 13.02 -15.62 -14.85
N GLU A 121 12.86 -14.42 -15.41
CA GLU A 121 11.58 -13.90 -15.86
C GLU A 121 11.68 -13.54 -17.34
N PRO A 122 10.86 -14.15 -18.21
CA PRO A 122 10.89 -13.87 -19.65
C PRO A 122 10.42 -12.44 -19.96
N ARG A 123 9.58 -11.87 -19.10
CA ARG A 123 9.04 -10.52 -19.26
C ARG A 123 8.60 -9.95 -17.91
N ILE A 124 8.88 -8.67 -17.69
CA ILE A 124 8.25 -7.86 -16.66
C ILE A 124 7.13 -7.06 -17.33
N HIS A 125 5.91 -7.12 -16.76
CA HIS A 125 4.77 -6.37 -17.28
C HIS A 125 4.59 -5.05 -16.54
N ILE A 126 4.86 -5.05 -15.24
CA ILE A 126 4.69 -3.89 -14.37
C ILE A 126 5.91 -3.80 -13.45
N LEU A 127 6.47 -2.60 -13.32
CA LEU A 127 7.51 -2.27 -12.35
C LEU A 127 6.99 -1.13 -11.46
N ILE A 128 6.94 -1.38 -10.15
CA ILE A 128 6.50 -0.42 -9.15
C ILE A 128 7.71 -0.01 -8.32
N ASN A 129 8.15 1.23 -8.54
CA ASN A 129 9.22 1.86 -7.77
C ASN A 129 8.65 2.46 -6.48
N ASN A 130 8.40 1.61 -5.50
CA ASN A 130 7.75 1.99 -4.24
C ASN A 130 8.74 2.22 -3.09
N ALA A 131 9.92 1.60 -3.13
CA ALA A 131 10.89 1.75 -2.04
C ALA A 131 11.32 3.22 -1.88
N GLY A 132 11.10 3.76 -0.68
CA GLY A 132 11.57 5.06 -0.25
C GLY A 132 12.15 4.98 1.15
N ASN A 133 13.13 5.84 1.43
CA ASN A 133 13.55 6.13 2.80
C ASN A 133 13.02 7.51 3.16
N ILE A 134 12.51 7.69 4.38
CA ILE A 134 12.33 9.03 4.92
C ILE A 134 13.73 9.50 5.33
N ALA A 135 14.30 10.42 4.54
CA ALA A 135 15.48 11.15 4.97
C ALA A 135 15.03 12.18 6.01
N ILE A 136 14.91 11.77 7.28
CA ILE A 136 15.00 12.74 8.37
C ILE A 136 16.49 13.03 8.50
N THR A 137 16.92 14.09 7.81
CA THR A 137 18.17 14.77 8.12
C THR A 137 18.05 15.28 9.54
N TYR A 138 18.54 14.52 10.51
CA TYR A 138 19.02 15.14 11.73
C TYR A 138 20.23 15.98 11.31
N LEU A 139 20.07 17.28 11.53
CA LEU A 139 21.05 18.37 11.53
C LEU A 139 22.52 17.96 11.45
N CYS A 140 23.28 18.72 10.66
CA CYS A 140 24.71 18.93 10.88
C CYS A 140 25.05 18.83 12.38
N SER A 141 25.89 17.86 12.72
CA SER A 141 26.76 17.91 13.88
C SER A 141 28.17 18.12 13.37
#